data_AF-A0A950JDB5-F1
#
_entry.id   AF-A0A950JDB5-F1
#
_cell.length_a   1.000
_cell.length_b   1.000
_cell.length_c   1.000
_cell.angle_alpha   90.00
_cell.angle_beta   90.00
_cell.angle_gamma   90.00
#
_symmetry.space_group_name_H-M   'P 1'
#
loop_
_entity.id
_entity.type
_entity.pdbx_description
1 polymer ?
#
loop_
_entity_poly.entity_id
_entity_poly.type
_entity_poly.pdbx_seq_one_letter_code
_entity_poly.pdbx_strand_id
1 'polypeptide(L)'
;MTRLKDMVTLIATPEYSFPGCEGASHRSFVIRRAGDPSRRLSEFRGAVAAVNAHDSNTGMNLFRAAIAPIAGGAPFFRAILVTGSHEASVAAVADGRANLAAIDCVSFALLGRGRPELIERVAVVAESPASPNLPFIASGTLPTSTIAAVRQALFGALDDPSLAETRATLGLAGARILVQPDYEIVVALERAAITTGYPTLA
;
A
#
# COMPACT_ATOMS: atom_id res chain seq x y z
N MET A 1 4.99 -1.41 -13.12
CA MET A 1 5.76 -1.64 -11.86
C MET A 1 6.41 -3.02 -11.82
N THR A 2 7.67 -3.20 -12.26
CA THR A 2 8.31 -4.54 -12.33
C THR A 2 9.83 -4.53 -12.17
N ARG A 3 10.42 -3.46 -11.61
CA ARG A 3 11.89 -3.24 -11.65
C ARG A 3 12.73 -4.38 -11.07
N LEU A 4 12.24 -5.06 -10.04
CA LEU A 4 12.94 -6.16 -9.37
C LEU A 4 12.56 -7.56 -9.92
N LYS A 5 11.68 -7.62 -10.92
CA LYS A 5 11.24 -8.88 -11.49
C LYS A 5 12.47 -9.66 -12.01
N ASP A 6 12.53 -10.94 -11.66
CA ASP A 6 13.59 -11.87 -12.07
C ASP A 6 15.00 -11.55 -11.51
N MET A 7 15.16 -10.49 -10.70
CA MET A 7 16.40 -10.14 -10.01
C MET A 7 16.46 -10.62 -8.55
N VAL A 8 15.31 -11.01 -7.99
CA VAL A 8 15.15 -11.30 -6.56
C VAL A 8 14.44 -12.61 -6.33
N THR A 9 14.69 -13.22 -5.17
CA THR A 9 13.96 -14.39 -4.67
C THR A 9 13.07 -13.96 -3.52
N LEU A 10 11.80 -14.39 -3.56
CA LEU A 10 10.85 -14.17 -2.46
C LEU A 10 11.23 -15.03 -1.26
N ILE A 11 11.43 -14.42 -0.10
CA ILE A 11 11.65 -15.13 1.16
C ILE A 11 10.29 -15.53 1.73
N ALA A 12 9.47 -14.54 2.08
CA ALA A 12 8.11 -14.71 2.57
C ALA A 12 7.36 -13.37 2.48
N THR A 13 6.05 -13.43 2.61
CA THR A 13 5.15 -12.28 2.63
C THR A 13 4.61 -12.13 4.05
N PRO A 14 4.82 -10.98 4.72
CA PRO A 14 4.34 -10.79 6.08
C PRO A 14 2.80 -10.81 6.14
N GLU A 15 2.27 -11.30 7.25
CA GLU A 15 0.87 -11.19 7.63
C GLU A 15 0.76 -10.18 8.77
N TYR A 16 -0.02 -9.12 8.58
CA TYR A 16 -0.18 -8.05 9.56
C TYR A 16 -1.54 -8.11 10.24
N SER A 17 -1.60 -7.78 11.54
CA SER A 17 -2.84 -7.73 12.34
C SER A 17 -3.53 -6.36 12.33
N PHE A 18 -3.21 -5.50 11.36
CA PHE A 18 -3.78 -4.17 11.24
C PHE A 18 -5.10 -4.16 10.47
N PRO A 19 -6.00 -3.18 10.75
CA PRO A 19 -7.19 -2.97 9.93
C PRO A 19 -6.83 -2.83 8.45
N GLY A 20 -7.62 -3.48 7.58
CA GLY A 20 -7.39 -3.50 6.13
C GLY A 20 -6.45 -4.62 5.64
N CYS A 21 -5.70 -5.26 6.54
CA CYS A 21 -4.93 -6.47 6.24
C CYS A 21 -5.77 -7.73 6.43
N GLU A 22 -5.58 -8.71 5.54
CA GLU A 22 -6.20 -10.03 5.65
C GLU A 22 -5.20 -11.09 5.18
N GLY A 23 -4.73 -11.92 6.11
CA GLY A 23 -3.62 -12.84 5.87
C GLY A 23 -2.41 -12.10 5.29
N ALA A 24 -1.90 -12.59 4.15
CA ALA A 24 -0.76 -12.02 3.45
C ALA A 24 -1.11 -10.87 2.48
N SER A 25 -2.31 -10.28 2.60
CA SER A 25 -2.79 -9.20 1.73
C SER A 25 -2.97 -7.89 2.51
N HIS A 26 -2.77 -6.77 1.81
CA HIS A 26 -3.13 -5.42 2.23
C HIS A 26 -4.02 -4.71 1.21
N ARG A 27 -4.48 -3.54 1.60
CA ARG A 27 -5.13 -2.57 0.71
C ARG A 27 -4.64 -1.16 1.06
N SER A 28 -4.97 -0.21 0.20
CA SER A 28 -4.76 1.20 0.50
C SER A 28 -6.05 1.81 1.03
N PHE A 29 -5.92 2.62 2.07
CA PHE A 29 -6.98 3.53 2.48
C PHE A 29 -6.84 4.83 1.69
N VAL A 30 -7.88 5.15 0.93
CA VAL A 30 -8.00 6.46 0.29
C VAL A 30 -8.56 7.42 1.32
N ILE A 31 -7.74 8.39 1.71
CA ILE A 31 -8.04 9.34 2.76
C ILE A 31 -8.40 10.70 2.19
N ARG A 32 -9.24 11.43 2.94
CA ARG A 32 -9.54 12.85 2.76
C ARG A 32 -9.31 13.60 4.07
N ARG A 33 -9.38 14.93 4.05
CA ARG A 33 -9.38 15.72 5.29
C ARG A 33 -10.61 15.37 6.13
N ALA A 34 -10.48 15.27 7.46
CA ALA A 34 -11.57 14.86 8.35
C ALA A 34 -12.81 15.77 8.22
N GLY A 35 -12.60 17.09 8.15
CA GLY A 35 -13.68 18.09 8.02
C GLY A 35 -14.28 18.24 6.62
N ASP A 36 -13.82 17.49 5.62
CA ASP A 36 -14.43 17.49 4.29
C ASP A 36 -15.76 16.71 4.32
N PRO A 37 -16.90 17.25 3.84
CA PRO A 37 -18.19 16.56 3.93
C PRO A 37 -18.35 15.42 2.92
N SER A 38 -17.53 15.35 1.86
CA SER A 38 -17.69 14.38 0.78
C SER A 38 -17.56 12.94 1.27
N ARG A 39 -18.36 12.05 0.70
CA ARG A 39 -18.50 10.66 1.17
C ARG A 39 -18.10 9.64 0.13
N ARG A 40 -17.94 10.05 -1.13
CA ARG A 40 -17.64 9.17 -2.26
C ARG A 40 -16.49 9.72 -3.08
N LEU A 41 -15.69 8.81 -3.64
CA LEU A 41 -14.57 9.18 -4.51
C LEU A 41 -15.00 10.06 -5.69
N SER A 42 -16.17 9.82 -6.28
CA SER A 42 -16.67 10.57 -7.44
C SER A 42 -16.85 12.08 -7.20
N GLU A 43 -16.98 12.51 -5.94
CA GLU A 43 -17.09 13.91 -5.55
C GLU A 43 -15.74 14.67 -5.66
N PHE A 44 -14.63 13.95 -5.79
CA PHE A 44 -13.28 14.50 -5.88
C PHE A 44 -12.77 14.67 -7.32
N ARG A 45 -13.66 14.65 -8.31
CA ARG A 45 -13.26 14.93 -9.70
C ARG A 45 -12.72 16.37 -9.80
N GLY A 46 -11.58 16.53 -10.48
CA GLY A 46 -10.86 17.80 -10.60
C GLY A 46 -10.11 18.23 -9.33
N ALA A 47 -10.02 17.35 -8.33
CA ALA A 47 -9.27 17.61 -7.10
C ALA A 47 -7.75 17.40 -7.29
N VAL A 48 -6.97 17.73 -6.25
CA VAL A 48 -5.54 17.41 -6.17
C VAL A 48 -5.37 16.10 -5.41
N ALA A 49 -4.64 15.15 -5.97
CA ALA A 49 -4.27 13.92 -5.28
C ALA A 49 -2.80 13.96 -4.85
N ALA A 50 -2.46 13.35 -3.71
CA ALA A 50 -1.10 13.14 -3.27
C ALA A 50 -0.70 11.67 -3.40
N VAL A 51 0.52 11.44 -3.89
CA VAL A 51 1.17 10.12 -3.96
C VAL A 51 2.54 10.20 -3.31
N ASN A 52 2.97 9.14 -2.63
CA ASN A 52 4.34 9.08 -2.08
C ASN A 52 5.39 9.00 -3.19
N ALA A 53 5.16 8.19 -4.21
CA ALA A 53 6.04 8.08 -5.38
C ALA A 53 5.25 7.54 -6.60
N HIS A 54 5.70 7.86 -7.81
CA HIS A 54 5.09 7.36 -9.04
C HIS A 54 5.23 5.84 -9.20
N ASP A 55 6.25 5.23 -8.62
CA ASP A 55 6.50 3.79 -8.65
C ASP A 55 6.02 3.07 -7.38
N SER A 56 5.13 3.69 -6.59
CA SER A 56 4.52 3.06 -5.41
C SER A 56 3.32 2.18 -5.76
N ASN A 57 3.22 0.99 -5.16
CA ASN A 57 2.05 0.12 -5.38
C ASN A 57 0.84 0.72 -4.65
N THR A 58 0.92 0.82 -3.33
CA THR A 58 -0.17 1.29 -2.49
C THR A 58 -0.48 2.77 -2.71
N GLY A 59 0.55 3.62 -2.80
CA GLY A 59 0.33 5.06 -2.93
C GLY A 59 -0.01 5.55 -4.33
N MET A 60 0.20 4.75 -5.37
CA MET A 60 -0.10 5.14 -6.76
C MET A 60 -0.93 4.08 -7.49
N ASN A 61 -0.46 2.84 -7.64
CA ASN A 61 -1.14 1.85 -8.48
C ASN A 61 -2.50 1.41 -7.92
N LEU A 62 -2.59 1.11 -6.63
CA LEU A 62 -3.85 0.78 -5.96
C LEU A 62 -4.78 1.99 -5.90
N PHE A 63 -4.24 3.21 -5.80
CA PHE A 63 -5.03 4.44 -5.92
C PHE A 63 -5.66 4.53 -7.31
N ARG A 64 -4.86 4.33 -8.36
CA ARG A 64 -5.32 4.31 -9.76
C ARG A 64 -6.38 3.25 -9.96
N ALA A 65 -6.20 2.05 -9.40
CA ALA A 65 -7.18 0.97 -9.48
C ALA A 65 -8.52 1.33 -8.80
N ALA A 66 -8.50 2.10 -7.71
CA ALA A 66 -9.71 2.57 -7.04
C ALA A 66 -10.45 3.68 -7.82
N ILE A 67 -9.72 4.47 -8.61
CA ILE A 67 -10.26 5.63 -9.35
C ILE A 67 -10.67 5.25 -10.78
N ALA A 68 -9.96 4.33 -11.45
CA ALA A 68 -10.22 3.96 -12.84
C ALA A 68 -11.70 3.64 -13.15
N PRO A 69 -12.43 2.88 -12.31
CA PRO A 69 -13.84 2.54 -12.56
C PRO A 69 -14.78 3.76 -12.61
N ILE A 70 -14.41 4.85 -11.94
CA ILE A 70 -15.21 6.09 -11.87
C ILE A 70 -14.61 7.22 -12.71
N ALA A 71 -13.40 7.04 -13.25
CA ALA A 71 -12.71 8.05 -14.05
C ALA A 71 -13.40 8.27 -15.40
N GLY A 72 -13.90 7.19 -16.01
CA GLY A 72 -14.55 7.22 -17.32
C GLY A 72 -13.57 7.41 -18.48
N GLY A 73 -12.33 6.94 -18.34
CA GLY A 73 -11.28 7.08 -19.37
C GLY A 73 -10.76 8.50 -19.57
N ALA A 74 -11.03 9.40 -18.62
CA ALA A 74 -10.59 10.79 -18.65
C ALA A 74 -9.80 11.15 -17.38
N PRO A 75 -8.96 12.20 -17.41
CA PRO A 75 -8.29 12.69 -16.21
C PRO A 75 -9.28 12.92 -15.06
N PHE A 76 -9.02 12.29 -13.92
CA PHE A 76 -9.85 12.41 -12.74
C PHE A 76 -9.37 13.53 -11.82
N PHE A 77 -8.06 13.64 -11.63
CA PHE A 77 -7.44 14.68 -10.82
C PHE A 77 -6.87 15.79 -11.72
N ARG A 78 -6.90 17.04 -11.23
CA ARG A 78 -6.30 18.17 -11.95
C ARG A 78 -4.78 18.24 -11.78
N ALA A 79 -4.26 17.66 -10.71
CA ALA A 79 -2.83 17.65 -10.39
C ALA A 79 -2.50 16.52 -9.41
N ILE A 80 -1.26 16.05 -9.49
CA ILE A 80 -0.68 15.07 -8.57
C ILE A 80 0.47 15.72 -7.80
N LEU A 81 0.42 15.67 -6.47
CA LEU A 81 1.47 16.09 -5.58
C LEU A 81 2.31 14.87 -5.16
N VAL A 82 3.59 14.85 -5.53
CA VAL A 82 4.53 13.81 -5.08
C VAL A 82 5.14 14.21 -3.75
N THR A 83 4.97 13.39 -2.72
CA THR A 83 5.30 13.75 -1.33
C THR A 83 6.52 13.02 -0.76
N GLY A 84 6.97 11.93 -1.41
CA GLY A 84 8.11 11.12 -0.99
C GLY A 84 7.79 10.04 0.05
N SER A 85 6.70 10.15 0.81
CA SER A 85 6.34 9.15 1.83
C SER A 85 4.83 9.12 2.13
N HIS A 86 4.35 8.02 2.72
CA HIS A 86 2.96 7.93 3.18
C HIS A 86 2.65 8.98 4.25
N GLU A 87 3.54 9.18 5.22
CA GLU A 87 3.39 10.22 6.25
C GLU A 87 3.24 11.63 5.64
N ALA A 88 4.09 11.96 4.67
CA ALA A 88 4.03 13.25 3.97
C ALA A 88 2.75 13.41 3.13
N SER A 89 2.22 12.31 2.57
CA SER A 89 0.90 12.30 1.90
C SER A 89 -0.25 12.54 2.88
N VAL A 90 -0.23 11.93 4.07
CA VAL A 90 -1.23 12.20 5.11
C VAL A 90 -1.17 13.68 5.52
N ALA A 91 0.03 14.22 5.77
CA ALA A 91 0.21 15.63 6.10
C ALA A 91 -0.29 16.55 4.98
N ALA A 92 0.00 16.24 3.71
CA ALA A 92 -0.51 17.02 2.58
C ALA A 92 -2.05 17.09 2.53
N VAL A 93 -2.74 15.99 2.85
CA VAL A 93 -4.20 15.95 2.92
C VAL A 93 -4.71 16.70 4.16
N ALA A 94 -4.10 16.48 5.32
CA ALA A 94 -4.46 17.14 6.57
C ALA A 94 -4.32 18.66 6.48
N ASP A 95 -3.30 19.16 5.79
CA ASP A 95 -3.01 20.58 5.58
C ASP A 95 -3.78 21.18 4.38
N GLY A 96 -4.57 20.37 3.66
CA GLY A 96 -5.35 20.83 2.50
C GLY A 96 -4.54 21.12 1.24
N ARG A 97 -3.26 20.74 1.19
CA ARG A 97 -2.43 20.82 -0.02
C ARG A 97 -2.83 19.77 -1.08
N ALA A 98 -3.41 18.66 -0.63
CA ALA A 98 -4.11 17.69 -1.46
C ALA A 98 -5.50 17.40 -0.88
N ASN A 99 -6.40 16.91 -1.72
CA ASN A 99 -7.74 16.50 -1.31
C ASN A 99 -7.80 15.02 -0.96
N LEU A 100 -7.08 14.19 -1.72
CA LEU A 100 -7.03 12.74 -1.52
C LEU A 100 -5.58 12.23 -1.50
N ALA A 101 -5.36 11.14 -0.79
CA ALA A 101 -4.16 10.31 -0.92
C ALA A 101 -4.52 8.84 -0.69
N ALA A 102 -3.80 7.92 -1.31
CA ALA A 102 -3.86 6.50 -0.96
C ALA A 102 -2.70 6.13 -0.03
N ILE A 103 -3.03 5.52 1.10
CA ILE A 103 -2.07 5.16 2.15
C ILE A 103 -2.17 3.65 2.38
N ASP A 104 -1.03 2.97 2.34
CA ASP A 104 -0.92 1.57 2.75
C ASP A 104 -1.51 1.38 4.16
N CYS A 105 -2.39 0.39 4.35
CA CYS A 105 -3.11 0.24 5.61
C CYS A 105 -2.19 -0.08 6.81
N VAL A 106 -1.05 -0.76 6.57
CA VAL A 106 -0.01 -0.98 7.59
C VAL A 106 0.63 0.34 7.98
N SER A 107 1.03 1.15 7.00
CA SER A 107 1.60 2.50 7.22
C SER A 107 0.60 3.41 7.94
N PHE A 108 -0.68 3.36 7.58
CA PHE A 108 -1.73 4.14 8.24
C PHE A 108 -1.89 3.74 9.71
N ALA A 109 -1.88 2.44 10.02
CA ALA A 109 -1.99 1.95 11.38
C ALA A 109 -0.76 2.27 12.23
N LEU A 110 0.45 2.15 11.67
CA LEU A 110 1.70 2.54 12.34
C LEU A 110 1.75 4.04 12.61
N LEU A 111 1.29 4.87 11.67
CA LEU A 111 1.12 6.31 11.88
C LEU A 111 0.08 6.59 12.97
N GLY A 112 -1.01 5.84 13.05
CA GLY A 112 -1.99 5.97 14.13
C GLY A 112 -1.42 5.69 15.52
N ARG A 113 -0.41 4.81 15.61
CA ARG A 113 0.30 4.54 16.87
C ARG A 113 1.33 5.62 17.20
N GLY A 114 2.10 6.07 16.21
CA GLY A 114 3.23 6.99 16.41
C GLY A 114 2.90 8.48 16.32
N ARG A 115 1.82 8.83 15.62
CA ARG A 115 1.35 10.20 15.33
C ARG A 115 -0.18 10.29 15.27
N PRO A 116 -0.90 9.91 16.33
CA PRO A 116 -2.37 9.91 16.34
C PRO A 116 -2.97 11.27 15.94
N GLU A 117 -2.35 12.38 16.34
CA GLU A 117 -2.77 13.74 16.02
C GLU A 117 -2.82 14.04 14.52
N LEU A 118 -1.97 13.36 13.74
CA LEU A 118 -1.96 13.49 12.29
C LEU A 118 -3.11 12.68 11.67
N ILE A 119 -3.36 11.47 12.19
CA ILE A 119 -4.43 10.59 11.70
C ILE A 119 -5.81 11.16 12.02
N GLU A 120 -6.01 11.79 13.18
CA GLU A 120 -7.26 12.44 13.56
C GLU A 120 -7.71 13.56 12.59
N ARG A 121 -6.76 14.14 11.83
CA ARG A 121 -7.03 15.19 10.85
C ARG A 121 -7.50 14.66 9.49
N VAL A 122 -7.54 13.35 9.30
CA VAL A 122 -7.96 12.70 8.06
C VAL A 122 -9.03 11.64 8.32
N ALA A 123 -9.76 11.27 7.28
CA ALA A 123 -10.76 10.20 7.34
C ALA A 123 -10.67 9.35 6.08
N VAL A 124 -10.88 8.04 6.23
CA VAL A 124 -10.96 7.11 5.09
C VAL A 124 -12.29 7.34 4.36
N VAL A 125 -12.22 7.53 3.05
CA VAL A 125 -13.40 7.69 2.17
C VAL A 125 -13.63 6.46 1.29
N ALA A 126 -12.59 5.66 1.05
CA ALA A 126 -12.69 4.39 0.34
C ALA A 126 -11.48 3.50 0.64
N GLU A 127 -11.61 2.23 0.29
CA GLU A 127 -10.51 1.27 0.28
C GLU A 127 -10.24 0.82 -1.15
N SER A 128 -8.96 0.58 -1.49
CA SER A 128 -8.60 0.00 -2.77
C SER A 128 -8.93 -1.49 -2.83
N PRO A 129 -8.88 -2.11 -4.02
CA PRO A 129 -8.72 -3.56 -4.12
C PRO A 129 -7.50 -4.04 -3.32
N ALA A 130 -7.56 -5.28 -2.83
CA ALA A 130 -6.46 -5.88 -2.11
C ALA A 130 -5.36 -6.38 -3.05
N SER A 131 -4.11 -6.38 -2.57
CA SER A 131 -2.97 -7.06 -3.19
C SER A 131 -2.11 -7.73 -2.11
N PRO A 132 -1.21 -8.66 -2.44
CA PRO A 132 -0.25 -9.18 -1.48
C PRO A 132 0.56 -8.07 -0.81
N ASN A 133 0.90 -8.25 0.46
CA ASN A 133 1.81 -7.38 1.20
C ASN A 133 3.18 -7.29 0.52
N LEU A 134 3.97 -6.27 0.86
CA LEU A 134 5.35 -6.17 0.38
C LEU A 134 6.18 -7.34 0.93
N PRO A 135 6.79 -8.19 0.06
CA PRO A 135 7.52 -9.36 0.52
C PRO A 135 8.87 -8.99 1.12
N PHE A 136 9.35 -9.85 2.02
CA PHE A 136 10.78 -9.97 2.26
C PHE A 136 11.43 -10.65 1.04
N ILE A 137 12.48 -10.04 0.52
CA ILE A 137 13.19 -10.51 -0.67
C ILE A 137 14.69 -10.62 -0.42
N ALA A 138 15.34 -11.48 -1.19
CA ALA A 138 16.78 -11.60 -1.23
C ALA A 138 17.28 -11.47 -2.68
N SER A 139 18.58 -11.25 -2.87
CA SER A 139 19.18 -11.31 -4.22
C SER A 139 18.89 -12.66 -4.87
N GLY A 140 18.52 -12.65 -6.15
CA GLY A 140 18.29 -13.86 -6.94
C GLY A 140 19.56 -14.70 -7.17
N THR A 141 20.73 -14.15 -6.83
CA THR A 141 22.02 -14.86 -6.93
C THR A 141 22.36 -15.68 -5.69
N LEU A 142 21.57 -15.61 -4.62
CA LEU A 142 21.84 -16.36 -3.40
C LEU A 142 21.50 -17.85 -3.57
N PRO A 143 22.30 -18.77 -2.99
CA PRO A 143 21.98 -20.19 -3.03
C PRO A 143 20.64 -20.51 -2.35
N THR A 144 19.91 -21.49 -2.89
CA THR A 144 18.64 -21.95 -2.32
C THR A 144 18.77 -22.38 -0.85
N SER A 145 19.92 -22.93 -0.45
CA SER A 145 20.20 -23.27 0.95
C SER A 145 20.25 -22.03 1.87
N THR A 146 20.75 -20.90 1.38
CA THR A 146 20.74 -19.63 2.12
C THR A 146 19.30 -19.11 2.25
N ILE A 147 18.51 -19.16 1.18
CA ILE A 147 17.09 -18.77 1.24
C ILE A 147 16.32 -19.65 2.24
N ALA A 148 16.57 -20.96 2.25
CA ALA A 148 15.96 -21.89 3.19
C ALA A 148 16.34 -21.57 4.65
N ALA A 149 17.62 -21.30 4.91
CA ALA A 149 18.10 -20.91 6.24
C ALA A 149 17.48 -19.58 6.71
N VAL A 150 17.38 -18.57 5.83
CA VAL A 150 16.74 -17.28 6.16
C VAL A 150 15.24 -17.46 6.43
N ARG A 151 14.54 -18.29 5.65
CA ARG A 151 13.14 -18.63 5.91
C ARG A 151 12.99 -19.28 7.28
N GLN A 152 13.83 -20.28 7.59
CA GLN A 152 13.79 -20.95 8.89
C GLN A 152 14.03 -19.97 10.04
N ALA A 153 14.98 -19.05 9.91
CA ALA A 153 15.25 -18.03 10.91
C ALA A 153 14.08 -17.04 11.06
N LEU A 154 13.47 -16.61 9.95
CA LEU A 154 12.29 -15.72 9.97
C LEU A 154 11.11 -16.37 10.69
N PHE A 155 10.78 -17.61 10.34
CA PHE A 155 9.68 -18.34 11.01
C PHE A 155 10.01 -18.64 12.48
N GLY A 156 11.26 -18.99 12.80
CA GLY A 156 11.70 -19.12 14.19
C GLY A 156 11.53 -17.84 15.00
N ALA A 157 11.85 -16.67 14.44
CA ALA A 157 11.62 -15.38 15.08
C ALA A 157 10.13 -15.01 15.21
N LEU A 158 9.30 -15.47 14.26
CA LEU A 158 7.85 -15.29 14.33
C LEU A 158 7.22 -16.15 15.44
N ASP A 159 7.78 -17.32 15.71
CA ASP A 159 7.30 -18.24 16.75
C ASP A 159 7.91 -17.99 18.14
N ASP A 160 9.04 -17.27 18.22
CA ASP A 160 9.75 -17.01 19.48
C ASP A 160 8.92 -16.15 20.46
N PRO A 161 8.51 -16.66 21.63
CA PRO A 161 7.73 -15.90 22.59
C PRO A 161 8.45 -14.65 23.14
N SER A 162 9.79 -14.65 23.18
CA SER A 162 10.57 -13.50 23.66
C SER A 162 10.47 -12.28 22.74
N LEU A 163 10.10 -12.49 21.47
CA LEU A 163 9.91 -11.44 20.48
C LEU A 163 8.45 -10.98 20.36
N ALA A 164 7.54 -11.43 21.23
CA ALA A 164 6.12 -11.11 21.16
C ALA A 164 5.83 -9.60 21.17
N GLU A 165 6.50 -8.82 22.03
CA GLU A 165 6.33 -7.36 22.09
C GLU A 165 6.84 -6.66 20.82
N THR A 166 7.98 -7.12 20.29
CA THR A 166 8.54 -6.63 19.02
C THR A 166 7.57 -6.88 17.87
N ARG A 167 7.01 -8.10 17.77
CA ARG A 167 6.00 -8.43 16.75
C ARG A 167 4.74 -7.60 16.91
N ALA A 168 4.23 -7.43 18.13
CA ALA A 168 3.06 -6.61 18.40
C ALA A 168 3.28 -5.15 17.99
N THR A 169 4.47 -4.60 18.26
CA THR A 169 4.87 -3.24 17.86
C THR A 169 4.86 -3.07 16.35
N LEU A 170 5.40 -4.04 15.61
CA LEU A 170 5.40 -4.06 14.14
C LEU A 170 4.06 -4.47 13.53
N GLY A 171 3.13 -4.98 14.34
CA GLY A 171 1.86 -5.57 13.89
C GLY A 171 2.03 -6.87 13.11
N LEU A 172 3.16 -7.56 13.25
CA LEU A 172 3.44 -8.83 12.57
C LEU A 172 2.74 -9.99 13.28
N ALA A 173 1.79 -10.61 12.59
CA ALA A 173 1.07 -11.79 13.07
C ALA A 173 1.69 -13.10 12.58
N GLY A 174 2.39 -13.06 11.45
CA GLY A 174 2.99 -14.23 10.83
C GLY A 174 3.61 -13.90 9.47
N ALA A 175 3.84 -14.93 8.67
CA ALA A 175 4.26 -14.78 7.28
C ALA A 175 3.82 -15.99 6.45
N ARG A 176 3.71 -15.80 5.14
CA ARG A 176 3.37 -16.84 4.17
C ARG A 176 4.38 -16.89 3.04
N ILE A 177 4.75 -18.09 2.62
CA ILE A 177 5.60 -18.25 1.42
C ILE A 177 4.69 -18.13 0.20
N LEU A 178 4.71 -16.96 -0.43
CA LEU A 178 4.08 -16.72 -1.72
C LEU A 178 5.10 -16.85 -2.86
N VAL A 179 4.60 -17.10 -4.06
CA VAL A 179 5.36 -17.24 -5.30
C VAL A 179 5.10 -16.06 -6.24
N GLN A 180 5.92 -15.90 -7.28
CA GLN A 180 5.80 -14.80 -8.22
C GLN A 180 4.40 -14.66 -8.86
N PRO A 181 3.69 -15.76 -9.23
CA PRO A 181 2.30 -15.68 -9.69
C PRO A 181 1.34 -14.98 -8.74
N ASP A 182 1.53 -15.11 -7.42
CA ASP A 182 0.64 -14.45 -6.44
C ASP A 182 0.71 -12.91 -6.54
N TYR A 183 1.84 -12.37 -7.01
CA TYR A 183 2.07 -10.94 -7.19
C TYR A 183 1.61 -10.42 -8.56
N GLU A 184 1.17 -11.28 -9.48
CA GLU A 184 0.72 -10.85 -10.82
C GLU A 184 -0.50 -9.94 -10.76
N ILE A 185 -1.30 -10.02 -9.68
CA ILE A 185 -2.43 -9.12 -9.44
C ILE A 185 -2.01 -7.64 -9.44
N VAL A 186 -0.81 -7.31 -8.96
CA VAL A 186 -0.28 -5.93 -8.96
C VAL A 186 -0.19 -5.39 -10.40
N VAL A 187 0.30 -6.23 -11.31
CA VAL A 187 0.43 -5.89 -12.74
C VAL A 187 -0.94 -5.95 -13.42
N ALA A 188 -1.81 -6.89 -13.02
CA ALA A 188 -3.15 -7.01 -13.57
C ALA A 188 -4.01 -5.77 -13.25
N LEU A 189 -3.91 -5.21 -12.04
CA LEU A 189 -4.59 -3.97 -11.66
C LEU A 189 -4.10 -2.77 -12.49
N GLU A 190 -2.79 -2.67 -12.72
CA GLU A 190 -2.19 -1.68 -13.63
C GLU A 190 -2.75 -1.80 -15.05
N ARG A 191 -2.74 -3.02 -15.60
CA ARG A 191 -3.26 -3.29 -16.95
C ARG A 191 -4.75 -3.00 -17.06
N ALA A 192 -5.55 -3.35 -16.06
CA ALA A 192 -6.98 -3.08 -16.05
C ALA A 192 -7.29 -1.58 -16.10
N ALA A 193 -6.56 -0.76 -15.33
CA ALA A 193 -6.67 0.69 -15.39
C ALA A 193 -6.28 1.25 -16.77
N ILE A 194 -5.20 0.73 -17.38
CA ILE A 194 -4.79 1.13 -18.73
C ILE A 194 -5.87 0.77 -19.77
N THR A 195 -6.41 -0.45 -19.72
CA THR A 195 -7.45 -0.92 -20.67
C THR A 195 -8.74 -0.10 -20.58
N THR A 196 -9.05 0.47 -19.41
CA THR A 196 -10.20 1.37 -19.22
C THR A 196 -9.90 2.83 -19.60
N GLY A 197 -8.76 3.10 -20.22
CA GLY A 197 -8.36 4.43 -20.69
C GLY A 197 -7.80 5.33 -19.58
N TYR A 198 -7.37 4.76 -18.44
CA TYR A 198 -6.88 5.52 -17.29
C TYR A 198 -5.45 5.10 -16.90
N PRO A 199 -4.44 5.37 -17.75
CA PRO A 199 -3.06 4.94 -17.52
C PRO A 199 -2.35 5.73 -16.42
N THR A 200 -2.78 6.96 -16.12
CA THR A 200 -2.18 7.84 -15.11
C THR A 200 -3.27 8.47 -14.26
N LEU A 201 -2.92 8.95 -13.05
CA LEU A 201 -3.87 9.59 -12.14
C LEU A 201 -4.31 11.00 -12.60
N ALA A 202 -3.46 11.69 -13.37
CA ALA A 202 -3.75 12.95 -14.04
C ALA A 202 -3.22 12.90 -15.47
#